data_AF-A0A1Z4QTL7-F1
#
_entry.id   AF-A0A1Z4QTL7-F1
#
_cell.length_a   1.000
_cell.length_b   1.000
_cell.length_c   1.000
_cell.angle_alpha   90.00
_cell.angle_beta   90.00
_cell.angle_gamma   90.00
#
_symmetry.space_group_name_H-M   'P 1'
#
loop_
_entity.id
_entity.type
_entity.pdbx_description
1 polymer ?
#
loop_
_entity_poly.entity_id
_entity_poly.type
_entity_poly.pdbx_seq_one_letter_code
_entity_poly.pdbx_strand_id
1 'polypeptide(L)' 'MNQSTGGKVSEEKSSSIGTPLSDVEIDITLVYSLLSDQHPDLMHLPIHLVDAGWDNVMFRQPYGELV' A
#
# COMPACT_ATOMS: atom_id res chain seq x y z
N MET A 1 -36.70 32.89 20.35
CA MET A 1 -35.61 33.15 19.39
C MET A 1 -34.30 32.74 20.02
N ASN A 2 -33.70 31.65 19.56
CA ASN A 2 -32.31 31.30 19.85
C ASN A 2 -31.82 30.45 18.67
N GLN A 3 -31.28 31.15 17.67
CA GLN A 3 -30.50 30.53 16.62
C GLN A 3 -29.13 30.20 17.22
N SER A 4 -28.81 28.91 17.35
CA SER A 4 -27.45 28.42 17.59
C SER A 4 -26.96 27.76 16.32
N THR A 5 -26.06 28.49 15.69
CA THR A 5 -25.25 28.23 14.51
C THR A 5 -24.64 26.82 14.50
N GLY A 6 -24.69 26.19 13.33
CA GLY A 6 -24.05 24.91 13.07
C GLY A 6 -22.54 24.92 13.29
N GLY A 7 -22.06 23.88 13.95
CA GLY A 7 -20.70 23.38 13.81
C GLY A 7 -20.81 22.02 13.13
N LYS A 8 -20.34 21.94 11.88
CA LYS A 8 -20.17 20.69 11.16
C LYS A 8 -19.24 19.82 12.01
N VAL A 9 -19.70 18.64 12.42
CA VAL A 9 -18.82 17.58 12.91
C VAL A 9 -18.04 17.14 11.69
N SER A 10 -16.89 17.76 11.47
CA SER A 10 -15.94 17.34 10.46
C SER A 10 -15.46 15.96 10.88
N GLU A 11 -15.82 14.97 10.07
CA GLU A 11 -15.31 13.61 10.08
C GLU A 11 -13.81 13.60 10.39
N GLU A 12 -13.49 13.42 11.66
CA GLU A 12 -12.13 13.22 12.14
C GLU A 12 -11.69 11.85 11.64
N LYS A 13 -11.10 11.85 10.43
CA LYS A 13 -10.32 10.74 9.89
C LYS A 13 -9.32 10.35 10.99
N SER A 14 -9.67 9.34 11.77
CA SER A 14 -8.81 8.71 12.76
C SER A 14 -7.60 8.15 12.01
N SER A 15 -6.57 8.97 11.89
CA SER A 15 -5.22 8.54 11.61
C SER A 15 -4.79 7.69 12.79
N SER A 16 -4.86 6.37 12.60
CA SER A 16 -4.45 5.36 13.57
C SER A 16 -3.09 5.72 14.16
N ILE A 17 -3.04 5.90 15.49
CA ILE A 17 -1.84 6.27 16.25
C ILE A 17 -0.88 5.07 16.20
N GLY A 18 0.07 5.10 15.26
CA GLY A 18 1.14 4.10 15.21
C GLY A 18 1.96 4.06 13.92
N THR A 19 1.44 4.54 12.79
CA THR A 19 2.20 4.51 11.53
C THR A 19 1.81 5.72 10.68
N PRO A 20 2.73 6.65 10.42
CA PRO A 20 2.42 7.76 9.51
C PRO A 20 2.07 7.19 8.14
N LEU A 21 1.12 7.83 7.45
CA LEU A 21 0.71 7.41 6.11
C LEU A 21 1.93 7.51 5.18
N SER A 22 2.24 6.42 4.45
CA SER A 22 3.24 6.47 3.40
C SER A 22 2.83 7.50 2.35
N ASP A 23 3.77 8.31 1.88
CA ASP A 23 3.53 9.34 0.87
C ASP A 23 3.15 8.73 -0.49
N VAL A 24 3.61 7.49 -0.73
CA VAL A 24 3.35 6.71 -1.93
C VAL A 24 2.62 5.42 -1.57
N GLU A 25 1.49 5.19 -2.25
CA GLU A 25 0.79 3.91 -2.20
C GLU A 25 1.49 2.90 -3.12
N ILE A 26 2.08 1.86 -2.54
CA ILE A 26 2.74 0.77 -3.29
C ILE A 26 1.72 -0.36 -3.49
N ASP A 27 1.04 -0.34 -4.64
CA ASP A 27 0.14 -1.41 -5.08
C ASP A 27 0.86 -2.48 -5.91
N ILE A 28 0.26 -3.66 -5.99
CA ILE A 28 0.77 -4.78 -6.79
C ILE A 28 0.97 -4.42 -8.28
N THR A 29 0.15 -3.52 -8.82
CA THR A 29 0.26 -3.04 -10.20
C THR A 29 1.58 -2.30 -10.42
N LEU A 30 1.97 -1.45 -9.47
CA LEU A 30 3.25 -0.72 -9.51
C LEU A 30 4.42 -1.70 -9.45
N VAL A 31 4.33 -2.71 -8.58
CA VAL A 31 5.36 -3.75 -8.45
C VAL A 31 5.53 -4.52 -9.75
N TYR A 32 4.44 -4.93 -10.42
CA TYR A 32 4.53 -5.62 -11.72
C TYR A 32 5.09 -4.74 -12.82
N SER A 33 4.74 -3.44 -12.87
CA SER A 33 5.33 -2.51 -13.83
C SER A 33 6.84 -2.34 -13.62
N LEU A 34 7.29 -2.20 -12.37
CA LEU A 34 8.71 -2.10 -12.03
C LEU A 34 9.46 -3.39 -12.36
N LEU A 35 8.88 -4.55 -12.08
CA LEU A 35 9.47 -5.83 -12.45
C LEU A 35 9.54 -6.01 -13.95
N SER A 36 8.51 -5.63 -14.72
CA SER A 36 8.55 -5.71 -16.18
C SER A 36 9.66 -4.84 -16.80
N ASP A 37 9.99 -3.72 -16.16
CA ASP A 37 11.03 -2.79 -16.64
C ASP A 37 12.44 -3.25 -16.22
N GLN A 38 12.61 -3.70 -14.98
CA GLN A 38 13.93 -4.01 -14.40
C GLN A 38 14.33 -5.50 -14.52
N HIS A 39 13.36 -6.41 -14.32
CA HIS A 39 13.55 -7.86 -14.24
C HIS A 39 12.39 -8.60 -14.92
N PRO A 40 12.29 -8.57 -16.26
CA PRO A 40 11.19 -9.18 -16.99
C PRO A 40 11.13 -10.71 -16.83
N ASP A 41 12.20 -11.35 -16.35
CA ASP A 41 12.30 -12.75 -15.91
C ASP A 41 11.52 -13.05 -14.62
N LEU A 42 11.20 -12.01 -13.85
CA LEU A 42 10.55 -12.10 -12.54
C LEU A 42 9.08 -11.67 -12.59
N MET A 43 8.65 -10.95 -13.64
CA MET A 43 7.28 -10.43 -13.77
C MET A 43 6.20 -11.51 -13.86
N HIS A 44 6.57 -12.73 -14.27
CA HIS A 44 5.64 -13.84 -14.48
C HIS A 44 5.49 -14.73 -13.26
N LEU A 45 6.26 -14.49 -12.20
CA LEU A 45 6.12 -15.19 -10.94
C LEU A 45 5.01 -14.54 -10.10
N PRO A 46 4.14 -15.31 -9.43
CA PRO A 46 3.12 -14.74 -8.56
C PRO A 46 3.80 -14.04 -7.38
N ILE A 47 3.32 -12.84 -7.06
CA ILE A 47 3.90 -12.00 -6.01
C ILE A 47 2.92 -11.94 -4.84
N HIS A 48 3.42 -12.18 -3.64
CA HIS A 48 2.64 -12.11 -2.41
C HIS A 48 3.16 -11.00 -1.51
N LEU A 49 2.27 -10.13 -1.05
CA LEU A 49 2.56 -9.17 0.00
C LEU A 49 2.90 -9.92 1.30
N VAL A 50 4.08 -9.64 1.86
CA VAL A 50 4.56 -10.26 3.11
C VAL A 50 4.42 -9.30 4.28
N ASP A 51 4.79 -8.05 4.09
CA ASP A 51 4.73 -7.02 5.12
C ASP A 51 4.65 -5.62 4.49
N ALA A 52 4.04 -4.69 5.20
CA ALA A 52 3.97 -3.28 4.82
C ALA A 52 4.37 -2.44 6.04
N GLY A 53 5.61 -1.97 6.03
CA GLY A 53 6.16 -1.08 7.04
C GLY A 53 5.85 0.38 6.78
N TRP A 54 6.49 1.27 7.52
CA TRP A 54 6.20 2.71 7.46
C TRP A 54 6.49 3.34 6.08
N ASP A 55 7.57 2.92 5.43
CA ASP A 55 8.00 3.46 4.13
C ASP A 55 8.28 2.35 3.10
N ASN A 56 8.10 1.09 3.49
CA ASN A 56 8.53 -0.05 2.70
C ASN A 56 7.44 -1.09 2.61
N VAL A 57 7.30 -1.69 1.44
CA VAL A 57 6.44 -2.85 1.23
C VAL A 57 7.29 -4.03 0.78
N MET A 58 7.19 -5.13 1.52
CA MET A 58 7.92 -6.36 1.25
C MET A 58 7.03 -7.33 0.50
N PHE A 59 7.49 -7.73 -0.68
CA PHE A 59 6.86 -8.74 -1.49
C PHE A 59 7.75 -9.97 -1.62
N ARG A 60 7.14 -11.16 -1.66
CA ARG A 60 7.82 -12.43 -1.89
C ARG A 60 7.29 -13.08 -3.15
N GLN A 61 8.23 -13.57 -3.97
CA GLN A 61 7.97 -14.51 -5.05
C GLN A 61 8.12 -15.94 -4.51
N PRO A 62 7.38 -16.93 -5.03
CA PRO A 62 7.70 -18.31 -4.74
C PRO A 62 9.10 -18.63 -5.26
N TYR A 63 9.89 -19.33 -4.46
CA TYR A 63 11.09 -19.97 -4.98
C TYR A 63 10.64 -21.00 -6.00
N GLY A 64 11.20 -20.93 -7.22
CA GLY A 64 10.80 -21.80 -8.31
C GLY A 64 11.01 -23.27 -7.96
N GLU A 65 9.92 -24.02 -7.81
CA GLU A 65 9.93 -25.44 -8.12
C GLU A 65 9.57 -25.56 -9.59
N LEU A 66 10.59 -25.38 -10.44
CA LEU A 66 10.52 -25.87 -11.82
C LEU A 66 10.62 -27.39 -11.73
N VAL A 67 9.49 -28.07 -11.83
CA VAL A 67 9.42 -29.50 -12.17
C VAL A 67 9.78 -29.72 -13.64
#